data_AF-A0A957MYL3-F1
#
_entry.id   AF-A0A957MYL3-F1
#
_cell.length_a   1.000
_cell.length_b   1.000
_cell.length_c   1.000
_cell.angle_alpha   90.00
_cell.angle_beta   90.00
_cell.angle_gamma   90.00
#
_symmetry.space_group_name_H-M   'P 1'
#
loop_
_entity.id
_entity.type
_entity.pdbx_description
1 polymer ?
#
loop_
_entity_poly.entity_id
_entity_poly.type
_entity_poly.pdbx_seq_one_letter_code
_entity_poly.pdbx_strand_id
1 'polypeptide(L)'
;MSELTSYEQIAIWAVLGISLLGLAYAFLLRNQILREDKGTAKMQEIWGWIKDGANAYLSRQLRSILPFIVVLTIALFFSVYIVPPSAEAMAHYSGATPDQVKLYIGLWRAFAFVMG
;
A
#
# COMPACT_ATOMS: atom_id res chain seq x y z
N MET A 1 -26.87 -9.18 -8.11
CA MET A 1 -25.65 -9.60 -7.41
C MET A 1 -25.53 -11.08 -7.70
N SER A 2 -24.52 -11.51 -8.46
CA SER A 2 -24.26 -12.94 -8.62
C SER A 2 -23.92 -13.50 -7.25
N GLU A 3 -24.63 -14.53 -6.79
CA GLU A 3 -24.27 -15.19 -5.55
C GLU A 3 -22.87 -15.80 -5.70
N LEU A 4 -22.01 -15.55 -4.71
CA LEU A 4 -20.67 -16.13 -4.69
C LEU A 4 -20.79 -17.65 -4.66
N THR A 5 -20.04 -18.33 -5.51
CA THR A 5 -19.91 -19.78 -5.42
C THR A 5 -19.31 -20.17 -4.06
N SER A 6 -19.62 -21.36 -3.57
CA SER A 6 -19.06 -21.85 -2.31
C SER A 6 -17.53 -21.84 -2.31
N TYR A 7 -16.92 -22.09 -3.47
CA TYR A 7 -15.48 -22.00 -3.64
C TYR A 7 -14.96 -20.58 -3.44
N GLU A 8 -15.56 -19.58 -4.10
CA GLU A 8 -15.16 -18.17 -3.97
C GLU A 8 -15.29 -17.67 -2.52
N GLN A 9 -16.38 -18.04 -1.84
CA GLN A 9 -16.58 -17.68 -0.44
C GLN A 9 -15.47 -18.25 0.45
N ILE A 10 -15.14 -19.54 0.28
CA ILE A 10 -14.04 -20.18 1.02
C ILE A 10 -12.70 -19.52 0.68
N ALA A 11 -12.45 -19.21 -0.60
CA ALA A 11 -11.22 -18.58 -1.04
C ALA A 11 -11.03 -17.19 -0.42
N ILE A 12 -12.07 -16.36 -0.35
CA ILE A 12 -12.00 -15.03 0.28
C ILE A 12 -11.65 -15.15 1.77
N TRP A 13 -12.31 -16.05 2.51
CA TRP A 13 -12.00 -16.28 3.93
C TRP A 13 -10.59 -16.86 4.13
N ALA A 14 -10.13 -17.72 3.23
CA ALA A 14 -8.77 -18.26 3.26
C ALA A 14 -7.72 -17.16 3.04
N VAL A 15 -7.92 -16.29 2.05
CA VAL A 15 -7.03 -15.14 1.79
C VAL A 15 -6.96 -14.21 3.00
N LEU A 16 -8.11 -13.89 3.60
CA LEU A 16 -8.15 -13.10 4.83
C LEU A 16 -7.38 -13.77 5.96
N GLY A 17 -7.59 -15.07 6.18
CA GLY A 17 -6.86 -15.85 7.19
C GLY A 17 -5.35 -15.84 6.96
N ILE A 18 -4.90 -16.06 5.73
CA ILE A 18 -3.47 -16.02 5.37
C ILE A 18 -2.88 -14.63 5.61
N SER A 19 -3.60 -13.55 5.27
CA SER A 19 -3.13 -12.19 5.52
C SER A 19 -2.89 -11.90 7.01
N LEU A 20 -3.80 -12.36 7.88
CA LEU A 20 -3.68 -12.23 9.33
C LEU A 20 -2.53 -13.07 9.89
N LEU A 21 -2.37 -14.31 9.40
CA LEU A 21 -1.24 -15.17 9.79
C LEU A 21 0.11 -14.56 9.37
N GLY A 22 0.17 -13.91 8.20
CA GLY A 22 1.36 -13.17 7.76
C GLY A 22 1.73 -12.05 8.72
N LEU A 23 0.76 -11.24 9.16
CA LEU A 23 0.98 -10.19 10.16
C LEU A 23 1.41 -10.76 11.52
N ALA A 24 0.77 -11.85 11.97
CA ALA A 24 1.13 -12.53 13.21
C ALA A 24 2.56 -13.05 13.17
N TYR A 25 2.97 -13.65 12.05
CA TYR A 25 4.34 -14.14 11.86
C TYR A 25 5.36 -13.01 11.82
N ALA A 26 5.05 -11.88 11.15
CA ALA A 26 5.91 -10.70 11.16
C ALA A 26 6.13 -10.16 12.59
N PHE A 27 5.08 -10.14 13.42
CA PHE A 27 5.20 -9.73 14.82
C PHE A 27 6.03 -10.72 15.65
N LEU A 28 5.85 -12.02 15.43
CA LEU A 28 6.66 -13.07 16.05
C LEU A 28 8.14 -12.86 15.73
N LEU A 29 8.48 -12.72 14.45
CA LEU A 29 9.87 -12.52 13.99
C LEU A 29 10.47 -11.23 14.55
N ARG A 30 9.71 -10.12 14.53
CA ARG A 30 10.13 -8.86 15.15
C ARG A 30 10.50 -9.07 16.62
N ASN A 31 9.66 -9.78 17.37
CA ASN A 31 9.90 -10.01 18.78
C ASN A 31 11.10 -10.94 19.02
N GLN A 32 11.32 -11.94 18.16
CA GLN A 32 12.53 -12.77 18.23
C GLN A 32 13.79 -11.91 18.04
N ILE A 33 13.85 -11.11 16.98
CA ILE A 33 15.01 -10.27 16.67
C ILE A 33 15.29 -9.26 17.79
N LEU A 34 14.25 -8.62 18.33
CA LEU A 34 14.42 -7.60 19.37
C LEU A 34 14.82 -8.15 20.75
N ARG A 35 14.65 -9.46 20.98
CA ARG A 35 15.07 -10.13 22.23
C ARG A 35 16.54 -10.54 22.20
N GLU A 36 17.14 -10.59 21.02
CA GLU A 36 18.53 -10.97 20.85
C GLU A 36 19.47 -9.90 21.42
N ASP A 37 20.65 -10.31 21.90
CA ASP A 37 21.64 -9.39 22.44
C ASP A 37 22.19 -8.47 21.33
N LYS A 38 22.28 -7.17 21.63
CA LYS A 38 22.84 -6.14 20.75
C LYS A 38 24.37 -6.13 20.76
N GLY A 39 24.99 -6.94 21.62
CA GLY A 39 26.43 -7.07 21.75
C GLY A 39 27.07 -5.95 22.57
N THR A 40 28.37 -5.78 22.40
CA THR A 40 29.18 -4.87 23.24
C THR A 40 28.80 -3.39 23.04
N ALA A 41 29.16 -2.54 24.01
CA ALA A 41 28.94 -1.08 23.92
C ALA A 41 29.54 -0.48 22.63
N LYS A 42 30.74 -0.92 22.24
CA LYS A 42 31.39 -0.48 21.00
C LYS A 42 30.62 -0.90 19.74
N MET A 43 30.01 -2.08 19.74
CA MET A 43 29.16 -2.53 18.61
C MET A 43 27.89 -1.69 18.51
N GLN A 44 27.26 -1.36 19.63
CA GLN A 44 26.07 -0.51 19.67
C GLN A 44 26.38 0.94 19.24
N GLU A 45 27.55 1.46 19.60
CA GLU A 45 28.04 2.76 19.14
C GLU A 45 28.21 2.78 17.61
N ILE A 46 28.94 1.81 17.05
CA ILE A 46 29.12 1.66 15.59
C ILE A 46 27.77 1.53 14.88
N TRP A 47 26.84 0.74 15.42
CA TRP A 47 25.50 0.61 14.87
C TRP A 47 24.75 1.94 14.83
N GLY A 48 24.93 2.81 15.84
CA GLY A 48 24.37 4.16 15.86
C GLY A 48 24.81 4.97 14.64
N TRP A 49 26.11 5.01 14.37
CA TRP A 49 26.67 5.70 13.21
C TRP A 49 26.16 5.13 11.87
N ILE A 50 26.03 3.80 11.77
CA ILE A 50 25.48 3.14 10.57
C ILE A 50 24.02 3.52 10.37
N LYS A 51 23.20 3.46 11.43
CA LYS A 51 21.77 3.81 11.39
C LYS A 51 21.59 5.26 10.95
N ASP A 52 22.39 6.18 11.50
CA ASP A 52 22.28 7.60 11.16
C ASP A 52 22.65 7.86 9.70
N GLY A 53 23.70 7.19 9.19
CA GLY A 53 24.04 7.20 7.77
C GLY A 53 22.92 6.65 6.88
N ALA A 54 22.31 5.52 7.27
CA ALA A 54 21.18 4.92 6.55
C ALA A 54 19.96 5.86 6.50
N ASN A 55 19.63 6.52 7.63
CA ASN A 55 18.55 7.50 7.70
C ASN A 55 18.84 8.74 6.84
N ALA A 56 20.10 9.21 6.82
CA ALA A 56 20.51 10.31 5.96
C ALA A 56 20.38 9.95 4.46
N TYR A 57 20.71 8.71 4.08
CA TYR A 57 20.49 8.23 2.72
C TYR A 57 18.99 8.12 2.39
N LEU A 58 18.20 7.45 3.23
CA LEU A 58 16.77 7.25 3.02
C LEU A 58 16.02 8.58 2.91
N SER A 59 16.34 9.56 3.77
CA SER A 59 15.73 10.90 3.70
C SER A 59 16.04 11.62 2.39
N ARG A 60 17.28 11.51 1.88
CA ARG A 60 17.65 12.05 0.56
C ARG A 60 16.92 11.34 -0.58
N GLN A 61 16.78 10.01 -0.50
CA GLN A 61 16.05 9.21 -1.47
C GLN A 61 14.57 9.58 -1.51
N LEU A 62 13.92 9.60 -0.34
CA LEU A 62 12.51 9.99 -0.22
C LEU A 62 12.27 11.42 -0.72
N ARG A 63 13.15 12.37 -0.36
CA ARG A 63 13.04 13.76 -0.84
C ARG A 63 13.19 13.87 -2.37
N SER A 64 14.00 13.00 -2.97
CA SER A 64 14.20 12.97 -4.42
C SER A 64 13.02 12.30 -5.16
N ILE A 65 12.42 11.25 -4.58
CA ILE A 65 11.34 10.49 -5.23
C ILE A 65 9.94 11.08 -4.98
N LEU A 66 9.73 11.76 -3.84
CA LEU A 66 8.44 12.34 -3.45
C LEU A 66 7.81 13.23 -4.53
N PRO A 67 8.54 14.16 -5.20
CA PRO A 67 7.98 14.95 -6.29
C PRO A 67 7.42 14.10 -7.43
N PHE A 68 8.09 13.01 -7.80
CA PHE A 68 7.61 12.09 -8.83
C PHE A 68 6.34 11.37 -8.40
N ILE A 69 6.28 10.90 -7.15
CA ILE A 69 5.07 10.28 -6.60
C ILE A 69 3.91 11.26 -6.68
N VAL A 70 4.10 12.52 -6.24
CA VAL A 70 3.05 13.55 -6.28
C VAL A 70 2.57 13.79 -7.72
N VAL A 71 3.49 13.95 -8.68
CA VAL A 71 3.14 14.17 -10.08
C VAL A 71 2.36 12.98 -10.64
N LEU A 72 2.80 11.74 -10.38
CA LEU A 72 2.13 10.54 -10.85
C LEU A 72 0.77 10.32 -10.19
N THR A 73 0.63 10.60 -8.90
CA THR A 73 -0.66 10.54 -8.19
C THR A 73 -1.66 11.51 -8.83
N ILE A 74 -1.25 12.75 -9.11
CA ILE A 74 -2.09 13.74 -9.79
C ILE A 74 -2.42 13.28 -11.22
N ALA A 75 -1.43 12.78 -11.97
CA ALA A 75 -1.64 12.27 -13.32
C ALA A 75 -2.63 11.09 -13.33
N LEU A 76 -2.53 10.16 -12.36
CA LEU A 76 -3.43 9.02 -12.25
C LEU A 76 -4.83 9.43 -11.79
N PHE A 77 -4.97 10.45 -10.95
CA PHE A 77 -6.27 11.04 -10.64
C PHE A 77 -6.95 11.57 -11.92
N PHE A 78 -6.24 12.40 -12.69
CA PHE A 78 -6.76 12.99 -13.93
C PHE A 78 -6.81 12.02 -15.12
N SER A 79 -6.22 10.84 -15.01
CA SER A 79 -6.27 9.81 -16.07
C SER A 79 -7.70 9.40 -16.44
N VAL A 80 -8.68 9.65 -15.58
CA VAL A 80 -10.11 9.36 -15.84
C VAL A 80 -10.69 10.16 -17.01
N TYR A 81 -10.08 11.30 -17.36
CA TYR A 81 -10.47 12.11 -18.51
C TYR A 81 -9.88 11.60 -19.84
N ILE A 82 -8.85 10.75 -19.77
CA ILE A 82 -8.22 10.12 -20.94
C ILE A 82 -8.75 8.68 -21.12
N VAL A 83 -8.81 7.94 -20.01
CA VAL A 83 -9.32 6.55 -19.94
C VAL A 83 -10.58 6.56 -19.07
N PRO A 84 -11.78 6.60 -19.69
CA PRO A 84 -13.03 6.67 -18.95
C PRO A 84 -13.27 5.42 -18.08
N PRO A 85 -14.14 5.52 -17.06
CA PRO A 85 -14.54 4.36 -16.24
C PRO A 85 -15.06 3.20 -17.10
N SER A 86 -14.76 1.97 -16.71
CA SER A 86 -15.26 0.78 -17.40
C SER A 86 -16.78 0.65 -17.26
N ALA A 87 -17.41 -0.13 -18.14
CA ALA A 87 -18.86 -0.33 -18.10
C ALA A 87 -19.32 -0.94 -16.76
N GLU A 88 -18.52 -1.82 -16.17
CA GLU A 88 -18.78 -2.43 -14.87
C GLU A 88 -18.70 -1.42 -13.74
N ALA A 89 -17.72 -0.50 -13.77
CA ALA A 89 -17.61 0.58 -12.81
C ALA A 89 -18.84 1.53 -12.89
N MET A 90 -19.29 1.85 -14.11
CA MET A 90 -20.51 2.64 -14.32
C MET A 90 -21.76 1.92 -13.78
N ALA A 91 -21.85 0.59 -13.95
CA ALA A 91 -22.94 -0.22 -13.43
C ALA A 91 -22.91 -0.31 -11.89
N HIS A 92 -21.73 -0.45 -11.29
CA HIS A 92 -21.53 -0.50 -9.85
C HIS A 92 -21.96 0.81 -9.17
N TYR A 93 -21.71 1.96 -9.82
CA TYR A 93 -22.11 3.28 -9.36
C TYR A 93 -23.34 3.84 -10.10
N SER A 94 -24.29 2.96 -10.47
CA SER A 94 -25.47 3.32 -11.29
C SER A 94 -26.38 4.40 -10.68
N GLY A 95 -26.35 4.59 -9.35
CA GLY A 95 -27.08 5.67 -8.66
C GLY A 95 -26.38 7.03 -8.63
N ALA A 96 -25.15 7.12 -9.16
CA ALA A 96 -24.35 8.34 -9.19
C ALA A 96 -24.34 8.96 -10.59
N THR A 97 -24.20 10.29 -10.64
CA THR A 97 -24.02 10.99 -11.92
C THR A 97 -22.69 10.60 -12.58
N PRO A 98 -22.56 10.68 -13.92
CA PRO A 98 -21.31 10.35 -14.60
C PRO A 98 -20.08 11.10 -14.07
N ASP A 99 -20.25 12.34 -13.61
CA ASP A 99 -19.16 13.14 -13.04
C ASP A 99 -18.77 12.67 -11.64
N GLN A 100 -19.73 12.22 -10.83
CA GLN A 100 -19.45 11.59 -9.53
C GLN A 100 -18.69 10.27 -9.71
N VAL A 101 -19.06 9.45 -10.71
CA VAL A 101 -18.34 8.20 -10.99
C VAL A 101 -16.89 8.49 -11.40
N LYS A 102 -16.66 9.49 -12.26
CA LYS A 102 -15.31 9.90 -12.63
C LYS A 102 -14.49 10.36 -11.42
N LEU A 103 -15.10 11.12 -10.52
CA LEU A 103 -14.44 11.57 -9.29
C LEU A 103 -14.05 10.37 -8.41
N TYR A 104 -14.96 9.43 -8.16
CA TYR A 104 -14.66 8.25 -7.34
C TYR A 104 -13.55 7.40 -7.95
N ILE A 105 -13.62 7.13 -9.26
CA ILE A 105 -12.60 6.34 -9.95
C ILE A 105 -11.25 7.06 -9.98
N GLY A 106 -11.23 8.38 -10.20
CA GLY A 106 -10.00 9.18 -10.12
C GLY A 106 -9.36 9.10 -8.74
N LEU A 107 -10.16 9.24 -7.67
CA LEU A 107 -9.70 9.07 -6.29
C LEU A 107 -9.15 7.66 -6.04
N TRP A 108 -9.84 6.62 -6.51
CA TRP A 108 -9.37 5.24 -6.34
C TRP A 108 -8.08 4.93 -7.10
N ARG A 109 -7.91 5.45 -8.32
CA ARG A 109 -6.65 5.31 -9.09
C ARG A 109 -5.48 5.97 -8.36
N ALA A 110 -5.69 7.18 -7.87
CA ALA A 110 -4.68 7.92 -7.12
C ALA A 110 -4.34 7.22 -5.79
N PHE A 111 -5.36 6.75 -5.06
CA PHE A 111 -5.18 6.05 -3.79
C PHE A 111 -4.45 4.72 -3.98
N ALA A 112 -4.86 3.89 -4.94
CA ALA A 112 -4.21 2.62 -5.23
C ALA A 112 -2.71 2.81 -5.51
N PHE A 113 -2.35 3.79 -6.34
CA PHE A 113 -0.95 4.08 -6.64
C PHE A 113 -0.12 4.49 -5.40
N VAL A 114 -0.69 5.27 -4.48
CA VAL A 114 0.02 5.69 -3.26
C VAL A 114 0.16 4.53 -2.27
N MET A 115 -0.81 3.63 -2.24
CA MET A 115 -0.79 2.47 -1.33
C MET A 115 0.16 1.35 -1.80
N GLY A 116 0.54 1.33 -3.08
CA GLY A 116 1.38 0.29 -3.69
C GLY A 116 0.56 -0.88 -4.19
#